data_AF-A0A4W3IDV0-F1
#
_entry.id   AF-A0A4W3IDV0-F1
#
_cell.length_a   1.000
_cell.length_b   1.000
_cell.length_c   1.000
_cell.angle_alpha   90.00
_cell.angle_beta   90.00
_cell.angle_gamma   90.00
#
_symmetry.space_group_name_H-M   'P 1'
#
loop_
_entity.id
_entity.type
_entity.pdbx_description
1 polymer ?
#
loop_
_entity_poly.entity_id
_entity_poly.type
_entity_poly.pdbx_seq_one_letter_code
_entity_poly.pdbx_strand_id
1 'polypeptide(L)'
;MAKAYEFLWQKSVPSFLQEGSVFDRYDEESSVCETQCTFKVDEFGFFLTWKSEGKEGQILECSMINHIYYGVSTKDPKLLSALEGVGRGENELEGRVFNVCSGADLVNISFMYMVADHVETAKQWVEGLSAIVHNFRASSVCPMTCLKKHWMRLSFLTNVNGKIPVRSITRTFASGKTEKVIFQALKELGLPSGKNDEIEPVVFTFDKFYALTQKICPRTDIEELFKKL
;
A
#
# COMPACT_ATOMS: atom_id res chain seq x y z
N MET A 1 -24.85 34.16 -5.25
CA MET A 1 -23.51 33.54 -5.21
C MET A 1 -23.68 32.04 -5.17
N ALA A 2 -23.13 31.30 -6.13
CA ALA A 2 -23.13 29.84 -6.06
C ALA A 2 -22.26 29.39 -4.88
N LYS A 3 -22.74 28.44 -4.08
CA LYS A 3 -21.95 27.86 -2.99
C LYS A 3 -20.69 27.23 -3.60
N ALA A 4 -19.52 27.53 -3.03
CA ALA A 4 -18.27 26.93 -3.48
C ALA A 4 -18.39 25.40 -3.41
N TYR A 5 -18.02 24.72 -4.49
CA TYR A 5 -18.01 23.26 -4.52
C TYR A 5 -16.87 22.74 -3.63
N GLU A 6 -17.21 21.88 -2.67
CA GLU A 6 -16.24 21.21 -1.82
C GLU A 6 -15.96 19.82 -2.37
N PHE A 7 -14.73 19.59 -2.82
CA PHE A 7 -14.31 18.30 -3.35
C PHE A 7 -14.04 17.31 -2.21
N LEU A 8 -15.10 16.63 -1.76
CA LEU A 8 -15.04 15.59 -0.74
C LEU A 8 -14.66 14.24 -1.38
N TRP A 9 -13.36 13.96 -1.42
CA TRP A 9 -12.81 12.68 -1.90
C TRP A 9 -12.55 11.68 -0.80
N GLN A 10 -12.37 12.12 0.45
CA GLN A 10 -12.05 11.22 1.56
C GLN A 10 -13.29 10.43 1.98
N LYS A 11 -13.13 9.11 2.08
CA LYS A 11 -14.06 8.24 2.78
C LYS A 11 -13.47 7.95 4.16
N SER A 12 -14.32 7.94 5.18
CA SER A 12 -13.89 7.51 6.52
C SER A 12 -13.47 6.05 6.46
N VAL A 13 -12.24 5.76 6.86
CA VAL A 13 -11.72 4.40 6.98
C VAL A 13 -12.10 3.88 8.37
N PRO A 14 -12.87 2.78 8.48
CA PRO A 14 -13.22 2.20 9.77
C PRO A 14 -12.00 1.93 10.65
N SER A 15 -12.09 2.21 11.95
CA SER A 15 -10.93 2.15 12.85
C SER A 15 -10.30 0.77 12.90
N PHE A 16 -11.10 -0.30 12.88
CA PHE A 16 -10.60 -1.68 12.89
C PHE A 16 -9.71 -2.02 11.67
N LEU A 17 -9.92 -1.38 10.51
CA LEU A 17 -9.04 -1.54 9.36
C LEU A 17 -7.68 -0.85 9.58
N GLN A 18 -7.65 0.25 10.32
CA GLN A 18 -6.42 0.98 10.65
C GLN A 18 -5.65 0.33 11.80
N GLU A 19 -6.37 -0.14 12.83
CA GLU A 19 -5.84 -0.93 13.93
C GLU A 19 -5.18 -2.20 13.40
N GLY A 20 -5.86 -2.86 12.47
CA GLY A 20 -5.39 -4.02 11.74
C GLY A 20 -5.89 -5.34 12.30
N SER A 21 -5.68 -6.41 11.54
CA SER A 21 -5.98 -7.78 11.96
C SER A 21 -5.02 -8.74 11.30
N VAL A 22 -4.85 -9.91 11.93
CA VAL A 22 -3.95 -10.95 11.45
C VAL A 22 -4.71 -11.88 10.51
N PHE A 23 -4.08 -12.20 9.38
CA PHE A 23 -4.58 -13.15 8.40
C PHE A 23 -3.44 -14.04 7.91
N ASP A 24 -3.76 -15.26 7.51
CA ASP A 24 -2.90 -15.98 6.57
C ASP A 24 -3.29 -15.56 5.15
N ARG A 25 -2.29 -15.36 4.31
CA ARG A 25 -2.45 -14.91 2.92
C ARG A 25 -2.05 -16.05 1.99
N TYR A 26 -2.82 -16.28 0.95
CA TYR A 26 -2.38 -17.05 -0.21
C TYR A 26 -2.47 -16.18 -1.47
N ASP A 27 -1.35 -16.11 -2.18
CA ASP A 27 -1.23 -15.36 -3.43
C ASP A 27 -1.24 -16.33 -4.61
N GLU A 28 -2.25 -16.22 -5.49
CA GLU A 28 -2.47 -17.21 -6.55
C GLU A 28 -1.37 -17.19 -7.63
N GLU A 29 -0.86 -16.00 -7.96
CA GLU A 29 0.15 -15.79 -8.99
C GLU A 29 1.49 -16.41 -8.60
N SER A 30 1.94 -16.17 -7.37
CA SER A 30 3.20 -16.74 -6.86
C SER A 30 3.02 -18.12 -6.23
N SER A 31 1.79 -18.55 -5.97
CA SER A 31 1.46 -19.76 -5.20
C SER A 31 2.11 -19.77 -3.80
N VAL A 32 2.35 -18.60 -3.22
CA VAL A 32 2.98 -18.45 -1.90
C VAL A 32 1.89 -18.29 -0.84
N CYS A 33 2.00 -19.09 0.22
CA CYS A 33 1.26 -18.87 1.46
C CYS A 33 2.16 -18.19 2.48
N GLU A 34 1.66 -17.10 3.07
CA GLU A 34 2.33 -16.32 4.09
C GLU A 34 1.43 -16.24 5.31
N THR A 35 1.88 -16.80 6.43
CA THR A 35 1.08 -16.88 7.65
C THR A 35 1.28 -15.67 8.54
N GLN A 36 0.30 -15.41 9.42
CA GLN A 36 0.40 -14.40 10.48
C GLN A 36 0.73 -12.98 9.94
N CYS A 37 0.18 -12.64 8.79
CA CYS A 37 0.31 -11.32 8.19
C CYS A 37 -0.58 -10.32 8.95
N THR A 38 0.02 -9.26 9.49
CA THR A 38 -0.76 -8.14 10.05
C THR A 38 -1.17 -7.21 8.92
N PHE A 39 -2.45 -7.24 8.54
CA PHE A 39 -3.02 -6.36 7.52
C PHE A 39 -3.57 -5.07 8.14
N LYS A 40 -3.41 -3.95 7.42
CA LYS A 40 -3.90 -2.61 7.78
C LYS A 40 -4.27 -1.79 6.56
N VAL A 41 -5.21 -0.88 6.70
CA VAL A 41 -5.51 0.18 5.73
C VAL A 41 -5.04 1.51 6.29
N ASP A 42 -4.41 2.34 5.46
CA ASP A 42 -3.99 3.67 5.90
C ASP A 42 -5.17 4.64 6.14
N GLU A 43 -4.91 5.73 6.85
CA GLU A 43 -5.90 6.73 7.25
C GLU A 43 -6.69 7.37 6.08
N PHE A 44 -6.15 7.34 4.84
CA PHE A 44 -6.80 7.87 3.64
C PHE A 44 -7.45 6.79 2.75
N GLY A 45 -7.26 5.51 3.07
CA GLY A 45 -7.78 4.40 2.26
C GLY A 45 -7.08 4.27 0.90
N PHE A 46 -5.79 4.63 0.82
CA PHE A 46 -5.00 4.50 -0.40
C PHE A 46 -4.41 3.11 -0.59
N PHE A 47 -3.98 2.47 0.51
CA PHE A 47 -3.24 1.22 0.52
C PHE A 47 -3.81 0.26 1.56
N LEU A 48 -4.04 -0.97 1.12
CA LEU A 48 -4.03 -2.14 1.99
C LEU A 48 -2.57 -2.57 2.14
N THR A 49 -2.09 -2.67 3.36
CA THR A 49 -0.68 -2.97 3.68
C THR A 49 -0.62 -4.21 4.56
N TRP A 50 0.45 -4.99 4.45
CA TRP A 50 0.68 -6.11 5.34
C TRP A 50 2.16 -6.43 5.53
N LYS A 51 2.44 -7.12 6.63
CA LYS A 51 3.76 -7.63 6.96
C LYS A 51 3.60 -8.85 7.87
N SER A 52 4.40 -9.89 7.64
CA SER A 52 4.62 -11.00 8.58
C SER A 52 6.03 -10.95 9.17
N GLU A 53 6.28 -11.77 10.20
CA GLU A 53 7.59 -11.84 10.84
C GLU A 53 8.67 -12.30 9.85
N GLY A 54 9.80 -11.57 9.83
CA GLY A 54 10.92 -11.88 8.94
C GLY A 54 10.68 -11.59 7.45
N LYS A 55 9.55 -10.95 7.08
CA LYS A 55 9.24 -10.53 5.71
C LYS A 55 9.28 -9.02 5.54
N GLU A 56 9.34 -8.57 4.30
CA GLU A 56 9.27 -7.16 3.93
C GLU A 56 7.84 -6.63 4.05
N GLY A 57 7.71 -5.32 4.19
CA GLY A 57 6.40 -4.65 4.15
C GLY A 57 5.88 -4.63 2.72
N GLN A 58 4.63 -5.02 2.56
CA GLN A 58 3.96 -5.14 1.26
C GLN A 58 2.70 -4.28 1.24
N ILE A 59 2.27 -3.92 0.02
CA ILE A 59 1.13 -3.05 -0.21
C ILE A 59 0.32 -3.51 -1.43
N LEU A 60 -0.96 -3.14 -1.42
CA LEU A 60 -1.87 -3.17 -2.54
C LEU A 60 -2.60 -1.83 -2.59
N GLU A 61 -2.59 -1.15 -3.74
CA GLU A 61 -3.36 0.08 -3.90
C GLU A 61 -4.85 -0.24 -3.89
N CYS A 62 -5.61 0.37 -2.99
CA CYS A 62 -7.05 0.12 -2.87
C CYS A 62 -7.80 0.48 -4.16
N SER A 63 -7.30 1.45 -4.94
CA SER A 63 -7.87 1.81 -6.24
C SER A 63 -7.70 0.73 -7.32
N MET A 64 -6.82 -0.26 -7.09
CA MET A 64 -6.63 -1.41 -7.97
C MET A 64 -7.49 -2.61 -7.56
N ILE A 65 -8.20 -2.52 -6.43
CA ILE A 65 -9.10 -3.58 -5.98
C ILE A 65 -10.40 -3.47 -6.79
N ASN A 66 -10.62 -4.48 -7.63
CA ASN A 66 -11.79 -4.54 -8.50
C ASN A 66 -13.01 -5.05 -7.73
N HIS A 67 -12.81 -6.10 -6.93
CA HIS A 67 -13.88 -6.78 -6.21
C HIS A 67 -13.34 -7.55 -4.99
N ILE A 68 -14.21 -7.79 -4.01
CA ILE A 68 -13.92 -8.61 -2.84
C ILE A 68 -14.97 -9.72 -2.78
N TYR A 69 -14.55 -10.97 -2.84
CA TYR A 69 -15.44 -12.13 -2.77
C TYR A 69 -15.35 -12.77 -1.39
N TYR A 70 -16.46 -12.82 -0.68
CA TYR A 70 -16.57 -13.53 0.59
C TYR A 70 -17.10 -14.95 0.37
N GLY A 71 -16.53 -15.92 1.08
CA GLY A 71 -16.96 -17.31 0.99
C GLY A 71 -16.65 -17.93 -0.38
N VAL A 72 -15.52 -17.57 -0.99
CA VAL A 72 -15.06 -18.19 -2.24
C VAL A 72 -15.08 -19.71 -2.07
N SER A 73 -15.52 -20.41 -3.11
CA SER A 73 -15.49 -21.86 -3.20
C SER A 73 -14.08 -22.33 -2.83
N THR A 74 -13.91 -22.81 -1.60
CA THR A 74 -12.70 -23.44 -1.06
C THR A 74 -12.39 -24.76 -1.77
N LYS A 75 -12.91 -24.98 -2.98
CA LYS A 75 -12.77 -26.20 -3.77
C LYS A 75 -11.63 -26.13 -4.78
N ASP A 76 -10.88 -25.02 -4.85
CA ASP A 76 -9.63 -25.01 -5.62
C ASP A 76 -8.60 -25.90 -4.90
N PRO A 77 -8.18 -27.02 -5.50
CA PRO A 77 -7.22 -27.93 -4.89
C PRO A 77 -5.88 -27.27 -4.58
N LYS A 78 -5.47 -26.24 -5.34
CA LYS A 78 -4.20 -25.55 -5.09
C LYS A 78 -4.26 -24.70 -3.83
N LEU A 79 -5.33 -23.93 -3.67
CA LEU A 79 -5.59 -23.16 -2.45
C LEU A 79 -5.66 -24.09 -1.24
N LEU A 80 -6.45 -25.17 -1.32
CA LEU A 80 -6.58 -26.14 -0.25
C LEU A 80 -5.24 -26.76 0.14
N SER A 81 -4.46 -27.23 -0.84
CA SER A 81 -3.17 -27.84 -0.58
C SER A 81 -2.16 -26.85 0.03
N ALA A 82 -2.17 -25.59 -0.41
CA ALA A 82 -1.29 -24.56 0.14
C ALA A 82 -1.66 -24.21 1.59
N LEU A 83 -2.96 -24.08 1.88
CA LEU A 83 -3.46 -23.80 3.22
C LEU A 83 -3.26 -24.98 4.18
N GLU A 84 -3.47 -26.21 3.71
CA GLU A 84 -3.19 -27.42 4.47
C GLU A 84 -1.69 -27.53 4.79
N GLY A 85 -0.81 -27.15 3.85
CA GLY A 85 0.64 -27.10 4.05
C GLY A 85 1.10 -26.13 5.15
N VAL A 86 0.27 -25.15 5.52
CA VAL A 86 0.51 -24.24 6.66
C VAL A 86 -0.37 -24.54 7.87
N GLY A 87 -1.05 -25.69 7.88
CA GLY A 87 -1.80 -26.20 9.02
C GLY A 87 -3.26 -25.72 9.12
N ARG A 88 -3.83 -25.17 8.04
CA ARG A 88 -5.26 -24.83 7.98
C ARG A 88 -6.04 -25.93 7.28
N GLY A 89 -6.85 -26.67 8.03
CA GLY A 89 -7.68 -27.75 7.47
C GLY A 89 -8.88 -27.22 6.68
N GLU A 90 -9.44 -28.00 5.76
CA GLU A 90 -10.59 -27.57 4.94
C GLU A 90 -11.80 -27.13 5.79
N ASN A 91 -12.12 -27.90 6.83
CA ASN A 91 -13.21 -27.61 7.78
C ASN A 91 -13.02 -26.28 8.52
N GLU A 92 -11.79 -25.78 8.54
CA GLU A 92 -11.47 -24.52 9.16
C GLU A 92 -11.72 -23.32 8.24
N LEU A 93 -11.87 -23.52 6.92
CA LEU A 93 -11.93 -22.40 5.99
C LEU A 93 -13.34 -21.80 5.84
N GLU A 94 -14.38 -22.54 6.21
CA GLU A 94 -15.76 -22.12 6.02
C GLU A 94 -16.07 -20.79 6.72
N GLY A 95 -16.45 -19.78 5.93
CA GLY A 95 -16.74 -18.43 6.42
C GLY A 95 -15.54 -17.62 6.91
N ARG A 96 -14.31 -18.17 6.86
CA ARG A 96 -13.09 -17.46 7.28
C ARG A 96 -12.25 -16.94 6.12
N VAL A 97 -12.56 -17.38 4.90
CA VAL A 97 -11.83 -17.00 3.69
C VAL A 97 -12.59 -15.93 2.90
N PHE A 98 -11.86 -14.91 2.47
CA PHE A 98 -12.28 -13.99 1.42
C PHE A 98 -11.14 -13.75 0.43
N ASN A 99 -11.48 -13.30 -0.77
CA ASN A 99 -10.54 -13.04 -1.85
C ASN A 99 -10.62 -11.58 -2.25
N VAL A 100 -9.45 -10.93 -2.34
CA VAL A 100 -9.25 -9.60 -2.88
C VAL A 100 -8.77 -9.74 -4.32
N CYS A 101 -9.64 -9.37 -5.27
CA CYS A 101 -9.31 -9.35 -6.69
C CYS A 101 -8.79 -7.97 -7.06
N SER A 102 -7.58 -7.91 -7.62
CA SER A 102 -6.96 -6.65 -8.01
C SER A 102 -6.31 -6.72 -9.37
N GLY A 103 -6.29 -5.60 -10.09
CA GLY A 103 -5.68 -5.53 -11.41
C GLY A 103 -5.65 -4.12 -11.94
N ALA A 104 -4.69 -3.83 -12.81
CA ALA A 104 -4.62 -2.54 -13.50
C ALA A 104 -5.61 -2.44 -14.67
N ASP A 105 -6.08 -3.58 -15.16
CA ASP A 105 -7.03 -3.70 -16.26
C ASP A 105 -7.95 -4.91 -16.06
N LEU A 106 -8.85 -5.15 -17.02
CA LEU A 106 -9.87 -6.20 -16.95
C LEU A 106 -9.35 -7.60 -17.28
N VAL A 107 -8.08 -7.73 -17.69
CA VAL A 107 -7.47 -8.99 -18.15
C VAL A 107 -6.43 -9.48 -17.15
N ASN A 108 -5.57 -8.58 -16.69
CA ASN A 108 -4.50 -8.86 -15.74
C ASN A 108 -5.02 -8.71 -14.31
N ILE A 109 -5.78 -9.71 -13.86
CA ILE A 109 -6.35 -9.79 -12.52
C ILE A 109 -5.56 -10.79 -11.68
N SER A 110 -5.10 -10.34 -10.52
CA SER A 110 -4.48 -11.16 -9.48
C SER A 110 -5.48 -11.41 -8.36
N PHE A 111 -5.39 -12.61 -7.76
CA PHE A 111 -6.26 -13.05 -6.68
C PHE A 111 -5.43 -13.27 -5.40
N MET A 112 -5.82 -12.57 -4.34
CA MET A 112 -5.22 -12.71 -3.02
C MET A 112 -6.27 -13.23 -2.04
N TYR A 113 -6.06 -14.44 -1.54
CA TYR A 113 -6.93 -15.04 -0.55
C TYR A 113 -6.43 -14.68 0.85
N MET A 114 -7.35 -14.25 1.70
CA MET A 114 -7.10 -13.91 3.10
C MET A 114 -7.92 -14.84 3.99
N VAL A 115 -7.25 -15.46 4.95
CA VAL A 115 -7.84 -16.41 5.89
C VAL A 115 -7.77 -15.81 7.29
N ALA A 116 -8.92 -15.50 7.86
CA ALA A 116 -9.04 -14.97 9.21
C ALA A 116 -8.99 -16.11 10.24
N ASP A 117 -8.69 -15.79 11.50
CA ASP A 117 -8.87 -16.74 12.60
C ASP A 117 -10.35 -16.96 12.96
N HIS A 118 -11.19 -15.94 12.76
CA HIS A 118 -12.60 -15.94 13.11
C HIS A 118 -13.49 -15.46 11.94
N VAL A 119 -14.68 -16.03 11.84
CA VAL A 119 -15.67 -15.71 10.79
C VAL A 119 -16.11 -14.25 10.89
N GLU A 120 -16.23 -13.74 12.11
CA GLU A 120 -16.61 -12.37 12.43
C GLU A 120 -15.59 -11.39 11.86
N THR A 121 -14.28 -11.67 12.04
CA THR A 121 -13.20 -10.87 11.48
C THR A 121 -13.26 -10.85 9.97
N ALA A 122 -13.44 -12.00 9.32
CA ALA A 122 -13.55 -12.07 7.86
C ALA A 122 -14.74 -11.23 7.34
N LYS A 123 -15.93 -11.38 7.92
CA LYS A 123 -17.12 -10.59 7.56
C LYS A 123 -16.89 -9.09 7.75
N GLN A 124 -16.40 -8.70 8.91
CA GLN A 124 -16.15 -7.30 9.26
C GLN A 124 -15.15 -6.67 8.28
N TRP A 125 -14.09 -7.39 7.92
CA TRP A 125 -13.10 -6.91 6.96
C TRP A 125 -13.64 -6.81 5.53
N VAL A 126 -14.44 -7.78 5.08
CA VAL A 126 -15.10 -7.71 3.76
C VAL A 126 -16.00 -6.49 3.68
N GLU A 127 -16.85 -6.26 4.69
CA GLU A 127 -17.74 -5.11 4.74
C GLU A 127 -16.96 -3.79 4.76
N GLY A 128 -15.94 -3.70 5.61
CA GLY A 128 -15.08 -2.52 5.75
C GLY A 128 -14.33 -2.17 4.47
N LEU A 129 -13.67 -3.16 3.86
CA LEU A 129 -12.94 -2.95 2.62
C LEU A 129 -13.89 -2.58 1.47
N SER A 130 -15.04 -3.26 1.35
CA SER A 130 -16.04 -2.97 0.32
C SER A 130 -16.57 -1.53 0.41
N ALA A 131 -16.63 -0.94 1.60
CA ALA A 131 -17.04 0.45 1.78
C ALA A 131 -16.05 1.46 1.17
N ILE A 132 -14.74 1.11 1.09
CA ILE A 132 -13.68 2.05 0.73
C ILE A 132 -13.09 1.85 -0.68
N VAL A 133 -13.02 0.62 -1.23
CA VAL A 133 -12.24 0.32 -2.44
C VAL A 133 -12.75 0.99 -3.73
N HIS A 134 -14.05 1.24 -3.86
CA HIS A 134 -14.62 1.99 -5.01
C HIS A 134 -14.71 3.50 -4.76
N ASN A 135 -13.63 4.11 -4.25
CA ASN A 135 -13.56 5.56 -4.07
C ASN A 135 -12.99 6.26 -5.32
N PHE A 136 -13.79 6.36 -6.38
CA PHE A 136 -13.36 6.96 -7.64
C PHE A 136 -12.89 8.42 -7.52
N ARG A 137 -13.35 9.15 -6.50
CA ARG A 137 -12.91 10.53 -6.25
C ARG A 137 -11.45 10.59 -5.77
N ALA A 138 -10.97 9.55 -5.09
CA ALA A 138 -9.56 9.47 -4.68
C ALA A 138 -8.60 9.44 -5.88
N SER A 139 -9.07 9.06 -7.07
CA SER A 139 -8.30 9.11 -8.32
C SER A 139 -8.11 10.53 -8.88
N SER A 140 -8.83 11.52 -8.35
CA SER A 140 -8.80 12.91 -8.82
C SER A 140 -8.31 13.88 -7.75
N VAL A 141 -7.52 13.40 -6.80
CA VAL A 141 -6.90 14.24 -5.76
C VAL A 141 -5.86 15.20 -6.34
N CYS A 142 -5.58 16.28 -5.61
CA CYS A 142 -4.65 17.29 -6.08
C CYS A 142 -3.19 16.76 -6.11
N PRO A 143 -2.28 17.41 -6.88
CA PRO A 143 -0.90 16.97 -6.99
C PRO A 143 -0.17 16.82 -5.66
N MET A 144 -0.47 17.66 -4.66
CA MET A 144 0.10 17.55 -3.32
C MET A 144 -0.32 16.25 -2.63
N THR A 145 -1.59 15.86 -2.74
CA THR A 145 -2.09 14.59 -2.22
C THR A 145 -1.52 13.40 -2.98
N CYS A 146 -1.38 13.48 -4.31
CA CYS A 146 -0.68 12.44 -5.09
C CYS A 146 0.76 12.25 -4.60
N LEU A 147 1.45 13.34 -4.29
CA LEU A 147 2.80 13.29 -3.77
C LEU A 147 2.84 12.70 -2.35
N LYS A 148 1.89 13.05 -1.49
CA LYS A 148 1.72 12.42 -0.17
C LYS A 148 1.44 10.92 -0.29
N LYS A 149 0.55 10.49 -1.20
CA LYS A 149 0.29 9.08 -1.50
C LYS A 149 1.57 8.35 -1.91
N HIS A 150 2.42 8.96 -2.73
CA HIS A 150 3.70 8.36 -3.13
C HIS A 150 4.71 8.24 -1.97
N TRP A 151 4.77 9.25 -1.10
CA TRP A 151 5.55 9.15 0.13
C TRP A 151 5.09 8.00 1.03
N MET A 152 3.78 7.86 1.22
CA MET A 152 3.19 6.77 2.02
C MET A 152 3.55 5.41 1.42
N ARG A 153 3.45 5.26 0.09
CA ARG A 153 3.89 4.05 -0.63
C ARG A 153 5.32 3.65 -0.27
N LEU A 154 6.26 4.60 -0.34
CA LEU A 154 7.67 4.35 0.01
C LEU A 154 7.84 4.01 1.49
N SER A 155 7.04 4.62 2.35
CA SER A 155 7.10 4.43 3.80
C SER A 155 6.58 3.05 4.25
N PHE A 156 5.66 2.45 3.50
CA PHE A 156 5.13 1.11 3.76
C PHE A 156 5.98 -0.01 3.16
N LEU A 157 6.77 0.28 2.12
CA LEU A 157 7.69 -0.68 1.49
C LEU A 157 9.00 -0.81 2.30
N THR A 158 8.88 -1.36 3.50
CA THR A 158 10.01 -1.58 4.42
C THR A 158 10.70 -2.90 4.16
N ASN A 159 11.98 -3.01 4.48
CA ASN A 159 12.69 -4.29 4.54
C ASN A 159 12.23 -5.17 5.73
N VAL A 160 12.87 -6.32 5.90
CA VAL A 160 12.67 -7.23 7.03
C VAL A 160 12.83 -6.55 8.39
N ASN A 161 13.77 -5.61 8.51
CA ASN A 161 14.03 -4.82 9.73
C ASN A 161 12.97 -3.74 10.00
N GLY A 162 11.98 -3.55 9.13
CA GLY A 162 10.96 -2.50 9.27
C GLY A 162 11.46 -1.10 8.90
N LYS A 163 12.58 -0.99 8.19
CA LYS A 163 13.17 0.26 7.73
C LYS A 163 12.97 0.46 6.24
N ILE A 164 13.01 1.72 5.79
CA ILE A 164 12.84 2.08 4.38
C ILE A 164 14.20 1.97 3.68
N PRO A 165 14.37 1.08 2.68
CA PRO A 165 15.64 0.97 1.98
C PRO A 165 15.90 2.21 1.12
N VAL A 166 17.10 2.79 1.19
CA VAL A 166 17.47 3.93 0.32
C VAL A 166 17.32 3.57 -1.16
N ARG A 167 17.58 2.31 -1.53
CA ARG A 167 17.37 1.81 -2.91
C ARG A 167 15.93 1.96 -3.41
N SER A 168 14.94 1.83 -2.52
CA SER A 168 13.53 2.03 -2.90
C SER A 168 13.29 3.48 -3.32
N ILE A 169 13.92 4.43 -2.61
CA ILE A 169 13.85 5.86 -2.92
C ILE A 169 14.61 6.18 -4.21
N THR A 170 15.82 5.64 -4.40
CA THR A 170 16.59 5.91 -5.64
C THR A 170 15.87 5.42 -6.88
N ARG A 171 15.24 4.24 -6.82
CA ARG A 171 14.44 3.68 -7.92
C ARG A 171 13.28 4.60 -8.30
N THR A 172 12.64 5.27 -7.35
CA THR A 172 11.57 6.24 -7.62
C THR A 172 12.02 7.40 -8.51
N PHE A 173 13.25 7.90 -8.32
CA PHE A 173 13.75 9.08 -9.04
C PHE A 173 14.71 8.74 -10.20
N ALA A 174 14.98 7.46 -10.44
CA ALA A 174 15.96 6.98 -11.42
C ALA A 174 15.58 7.28 -12.88
N SER A 175 14.32 7.62 -13.17
CA SER A 175 13.83 7.92 -14.53
C SER A 175 14.34 9.27 -15.07
N GLY A 176 14.88 10.15 -14.23
CA GLY A 176 15.32 11.49 -14.64
C GLY A 176 16.63 11.98 -14.05
N LYS A 177 17.21 11.28 -13.07
CA LYS A 177 18.46 11.66 -12.40
C LYS A 177 19.33 10.45 -12.10
N THR A 178 20.65 10.66 -12.08
CA THR A 178 21.60 9.61 -11.69
C THR A 178 21.50 9.32 -10.20
N GLU A 179 21.78 8.08 -9.78
CA GLU A 179 21.78 7.70 -8.35
C GLU A 179 22.68 8.62 -7.51
N LYS A 180 23.81 9.07 -8.07
CA LYS A 180 24.74 10.00 -7.41
C LYS A 180 24.06 11.32 -6.99
N VAL A 181 23.20 11.88 -7.84
CA VAL A 181 22.47 13.12 -7.52
C VAL A 181 21.45 12.86 -6.41
N ILE A 182 20.78 11.71 -6.43
CA ILE A 182 19.79 11.34 -5.42
C ILE A 182 20.47 11.15 -4.05
N PHE A 183 21.59 10.42 -4.00
CA PHE A 183 22.36 10.26 -2.76
C PHE A 183 22.85 11.59 -2.19
N GLN A 184 23.31 12.50 -3.05
CA GLN A 184 23.73 13.83 -2.62
C GLN A 184 22.55 14.62 -2.03
N ALA A 185 21.38 14.58 -2.66
CA ALA A 185 20.18 15.25 -2.16
C ALA A 185 19.71 14.68 -0.81
N LEU A 186 19.76 13.35 -0.63
CA LEU A 186 19.47 12.70 0.66
C LEU A 186 20.44 13.18 1.74
N LYS A 187 21.75 13.21 1.44
CA LYS A 187 22.79 13.67 2.37
C LYS A 187 22.56 15.12 2.81
N GLU A 188 22.23 16.01 1.87
CA GLU A 188 21.94 17.43 2.17
C GLU A 188 20.70 17.62 3.05
N LEU A 189 19.74 16.68 2.98
CA LEU A 189 18.56 16.67 3.84
C LEU A 189 18.80 15.97 5.18
N GLY A 190 20.02 15.48 5.44
CA GLY A 190 20.37 14.74 6.65
C GLY A 190 19.73 13.36 6.72
N LEU A 191 19.39 12.77 5.56
CA LEU A 191 18.89 11.40 5.47
C LEU A 191 20.04 10.43 5.18
N PRO A 192 19.92 9.15 5.58
CA PRO A 192 20.85 8.10 5.14
C PRO A 192 20.94 8.08 3.61
N SER A 193 22.16 7.99 3.09
CA SER A 193 22.47 8.26 1.68
C SER A 193 23.38 7.21 1.03
N GLY A 194 23.80 6.20 1.77
CA GLY A 194 24.53 5.07 1.23
C GLY A 194 23.61 4.15 0.41
N LYS A 195 24.18 3.45 -0.58
CA LYS A 195 23.44 2.56 -1.48
C LYS A 195 22.71 1.43 -0.75
N ASN A 196 23.20 1.01 0.41
CA ASN A 196 22.61 -0.07 1.22
C ASN A 196 22.08 0.45 2.56
N ASP A 197 21.99 1.77 2.72
CA ASP A 197 21.49 2.35 3.94
C ASP A 197 19.98 2.16 4.03
N GLU A 198 19.49 2.25 5.27
CA GLU A 198 18.09 2.07 5.63
C GLU A 198 17.67 3.28 6.46
N ILE A 199 16.44 3.76 6.26
CA ILE A 199 15.91 4.94 6.93
C ILE A 199 14.82 4.50 7.92
N GLU A 200 14.90 4.97 9.15
CA GLU A 200 13.83 4.81 10.13
C GLU A 200 12.56 5.54 9.64
N PRO A 201 11.38 4.91 9.68
CA PRO A 201 10.13 5.53 9.19
C PRO A 201 9.85 6.89 9.82
N VAL A 202 10.16 7.06 11.12
CA VAL A 202 9.97 8.32 11.85
C VAL A 202 10.86 9.47 11.35
N VAL A 203 12.00 9.15 10.73
CA VAL A 203 12.93 10.14 10.16
C VAL A 203 12.48 10.56 8.76
N PHE A 204 11.85 9.65 8.01
CA PHE A 204 11.39 9.91 6.65
C PHE A 204 9.99 10.54 6.62
N THR A 205 9.88 11.77 7.14
CA THR A 205 8.60 12.51 7.16
C THR A 205 8.18 13.00 5.77
N PHE A 206 6.90 13.37 5.62
CA PHE A 206 6.42 13.95 4.37
C PHE A 206 7.16 15.24 4.00
N ASP A 207 7.51 16.10 4.97
CA ASP A 207 8.27 17.32 4.72
C ASP A 207 9.68 17.04 4.17
N LYS A 208 10.35 16.01 4.70
CA LYS A 208 11.64 15.55 4.18
C LYS A 208 11.52 15.02 2.76
N PHE A 209 10.48 14.23 2.48
CA PHE A 209 10.21 13.76 1.13
C PHE A 209 9.84 14.89 0.17
N TYR A 210 9.03 15.85 0.59
CA TYR A 210 8.66 17.01 -0.21
C TYR A 210 9.90 17.83 -0.58
N ALA A 211 10.76 18.15 0.40
CA ALA A 211 12.03 18.83 0.17
C ALA A 211 12.96 18.04 -0.78
N LEU A 212 12.98 16.71 -0.66
CA LEU A 212 13.71 15.84 -1.59
C LEU A 212 13.20 15.98 -3.02
N THR A 213 11.88 16.01 -3.22
CA THR A 213 11.30 16.19 -4.56
C THR A 213 11.65 17.55 -5.16
N GLN A 214 11.67 18.62 -4.35
CA GLN A 214 12.06 19.96 -4.80
C GLN A 214 13.54 20.02 -5.21
N LYS A 215 14.42 19.34 -4.48
CA LYS A 215 15.87 19.26 -4.82
C LYS A 215 16.13 18.44 -6.07
N ILE A 216 15.46 17.30 -6.22
CA ILE A 216 15.69 16.39 -7.36
C ILE A 216 15.01 16.90 -8.62
N CYS A 217 13.81 17.47 -8.50
CA CYS A 217 12.98 17.94 -9.60
C CYS A 217 12.64 19.43 -9.41
N PRO A 218 13.64 20.34 -9.54
CA PRO A 218 13.41 21.77 -9.37
C PRO A 218 12.41 22.29 -10.41
N ARG A 219 11.47 23.12 -9.95
CA ARG A 219 10.40 23.71 -10.77
C ARG A 219 10.73 25.16 -11.12
N THR A 220 11.73 25.33 -11.98
CA THR A 220 12.17 26.67 -12.44
C THR A 220 11.07 27.43 -13.18
N ASP A 221 10.12 26.72 -13.77
CA ASP A 221 8.92 27.28 -14.40
C ASP A 221 8.03 28.03 -13.39
N ILE A 222 7.94 27.55 -12.14
CA ILE A 222 7.22 28.25 -11.07
C ILE A 222 7.97 29.53 -10.67
N GLU A 223 9.29 29.48 -10.59
CA GLU A 223 10.11 30.67 -10.28
C GLU A 223 9.99 31.74 -11.38
N GLU A 224 9.98 31.33 -12.64
CA GLU A 224 9.75 32.23 -13.77
C GLU A 224 8.34 32.83 -13.77
N LEU A 225 7.33 32.03 -13.43
CA LEU A 225 5.95 32.51 -13.28
C LEU A 225 5.85 33.55 -12.16
N PHE A 226 6.48 33.29 -11.02
CA PHE A 226 6.47 34.22 -9.89
C PHE A 226 7.12 35.56 -10.24
N LYS A 227 8.17 35.57 -11.06
CA LYS A 227 8.79 36.82 -11.55
C LYS A 227 7.90 37.62 -12.52
N LYS A 228 6.85 37.02 -13.07
CA LYS A 228 5.90 37.64 -14.01
C LYS A 228 4.61 38.14 -13.34
N LEU A 229 4.36 37.74 -12.09
CA LEU A 229 3.24 38.19 -11.26
C LEU A 229 3.64 39.45 -10.48
#